data_AF-A0AAW6SJK2-F1
#
_entry.id   AF-A0AAW6SJK2-F1
#
_cell.length_a   1.000
_cell.length_b   1.000
_cell.length_c   1.000
_cell.angle_alpha   90.00
_cell.angle_beta   90.00
_cell.angle_gamma   90.00
#
_symmetry.space_group_name_H-M   'P 1'
#
loop_
_entity.id
_entity.type
_entity.pdbx_description
1 polymer ?
#
loop_
_entity_poly.entity_id
_entity_poly.type
_entity_poly.pdbx_seq_one_letter_code
_entity_poly.pdbx_strand_id
1 'polypeptide(L)'
;MSIRLLAFAASTRKASVNRRLIERLAHHARQEGAEISLLDLNDFPMPLYDGDSEEANGRPASADRLQEMLASHQGLLLATPEYNGFFSPLLKNTFDWLSRPAADGQSGMDALRGMPVGIVSASPGAMGGMRALPFVRLYLNNLGMLVAPQQIAVSRAASAFHEDGSLDDEGQDHALAAVARQVIDLASLRAS
;
A
#
# COMPACT_ATOMS: atom_id res chain seq x y z
N MET A 1 1.24 -22.69 -4.99
CA MET A 1 0.19 -21.75 -5.41
C MET A 1 0.84 -20.41 -5.69
N SER A 2 0.34 -19.61 -6.64
CA SER A 2 0.86 -18.24 -6.82
C SER A 2 0.46 -17.37 -5.60
N ILE A 3 1.34 -16.47 -5.19
CA ILE A 3 1.09 -15.50 -4.13
C ILE A 3 0.20 -14.38 -4.70
N ARG A 4 -0.94 -14.11 -4.05
CA ARG A 4 -1.82 -12.99 -4.40
C ARG A 4 -1.49 -11.78 -3.56
N LEU A 5 -1.15 -10.67 -4.20
CA LEU A 5 -0.86 -9.39 -3.54
C LEU A 5 -1.90 -8.33 -3.92
N LEU A 6 -2.36 -7.59 -2.92
CA LEU A 6 -3.13 -6.38 -3.16
C LEU A 6 -2.14 -5.23 -3.42
N ALA A 7 -2.46 -4.31 -4.32
CA ALA A 7 -1.60 -3.17 -4.63
C ALA A 7 -2.41 -1.89 -4.73
N PHE A 8 -2.00 -0.82 -4.04
CA PHE A 8 -2.61 0.51 -4.22
C PHE A 8 -1.66 1.67 -3.91
N ALA A 9 -1.99 2.83 -4.49
CA ALA A 9 -1.40 4.10 -4.11
C ALA A 9 -2.30 4.81 -3.09
N ALA A 10 -1.72 5.31 -2.01
CA ALA A 10 -2.39 6.14 -1.02
C ALA A 10 -2.57 7.60 -1.50
N SER A 11 -3.05 7.76 -2.73
CA SER A 11 -3.30 9.05 -3.38
C SER A 11 -4.41 8.90 -4.41
N THR A 12 -5.46 9.72 -4.28
CA THR A 12 -6.60 9.73 -5.22
C THR A 12 -6.43 10.70 -6.41
N ARG A 13 -5.35 11.50 -6.41
CA ARG A 13 -5.09 12.51 -7.46
C ARG A 13 -4.88 11.85 -8.81
N LYS A 14 -5.65 12.24 -9.84
CA LYS A 14 -5.57 11.69 -11.21
C LYS A 14 -4.12 11.57 -11.72
N ALA A 15 -3.35 12.65 -11.63
CA ALA A 15 -1.94 12.70 -12.03
C ALA A 15 -0.95 12.34 -10.90
N SER A 16 -1.30 11.41 -10.01
CA SER A 16 -0.40 11.01 -8.92
C SER A 16 0.77 10.20 -9.45
N VAL A 17 2.00 10.67 -9.20
CA VAL A 17 3.22 9.89 -9.47
C VAL A 17 3.28 8.58 -8.68
N ASN A 18 2.56 8.49 -7.56
CA ASN A 18 2.50 7.26 -6.77
C ASN A 18 1.61 6.18 -7.42
N ARG A 19 0.68 6.57 -8.32
CA ARG A 19 -0.07 5.60 -9.15
C ARG A 19 0.85 4.92 -10.16
N ARG A 20 1.66 5.71 -10.87
CA ARG A 20 2.70 5.18 -11.78
C ARG A 20 3.70 4.29 -11.02
N LEU A 21 4.10 4.71 -9.81
CA LEU A 21 5.01 3.92 -8.98
C LEU A 21 4.41 2.57 -8.56
N ILE A 22 3.16 2.53 -8.10
CA ILE A 22 2.54 1.26 -7.70
C ILE A 22 2.30 0.35 -8.91
N GLU A 23 1.99 0.89 -10.09
CA GLU A 23 1.90 0.14 -11.34
C GLU A 23 3.23 -0.52 -11.70
N ARG A 24 4.35 0.21 -11.58
CA ARG A 24 5.68 -0.34 -11.81
C ARG A 24 6.06 -1.40 -10.77
N LEU A 25 5.76 -1.18 -9.50
CA LEU A 25 6.00 -2.18 -8.45
C LEU A 25 5.16 -3.45 -8.68
N ALA A 26 3.89 -3.29 -9.06
CA ALA A 26 3.01 -4.39 -9.45
C ALA A 26 3.53 -5.13 -10.68
N HIS A 27 4.10 -4.43 -11.67
CA HIS A 27 4.74 -5.05 -12.82
C HIS A 27 5.89 -5.97 -12.41
N HIS A 28 6.81 -5.48 -11.56
CA HIS A 28 7.91 -6.29 -11.03
C HIS A 28 7.39 -7.52 -10.26
N ALA A 29 6.38 -7.35 -9.42
CA ALA A 29 5.79 -8.48 -8.69
C ALA A 29 5.17 -9.54 -9.61
N ARG A 30 4.54 -9.13 -10.73
CA ARG A 30 4.03 -10.07 -11.75
C ARG A 30 5.16 -10.84 -12.44
N GLN A 31 6.30 -10.20 -12.71
CA GLN A 31 7.47 -10.87 -13.30
C GLN A 31 8.06 -11.94 -12.37
N GLU A 32 7.94 -11.75 -11.07
CA GLU A 32 8.31 -12.73 -10.03
C GLU A 32 7.20 -13.79 -9.78
N GLY A 33 6.14 -13.79 -10.59
CA GLY A 33 5.09 -14.82 -10.57
C GLY A 33 3.93 -14.57 -9.60
N ALA A 34 3.83 -13.39 -9.00
CA ALA A 34 2.69 -13.03 -8.14
C ALA A 34 1.45 -12.61 -8.96
N GLU A 35 0.28 -12.99 -8.47
CA GLU A 35 -1.01 -12.48 -8.93
C GLU A 35 -1.30 -11.14 -8.25
N ILE A 36 -1.63 -10.10 -9.02
CA ILE A 36 -1.80 -8.74 -8.49
C ILE A 36 -3.21 -8.22 -8.69
N SER A 37 -3.86 -7.85 -7.59
CA SER A 37 -5.05 -7.03 -7.56
C SER A 37 -4.66 -5.57 -7.35
N LEU A 38 -4.54 -4.82 -8.46
CA LEU A 38 -4.25 -3.40 -8.43
C LEU A 38 -5.56 -2.61 -8.33
N LEU A 39 -5.70 -1.77 -7.31
CA LEU A 39 -6.91 -0.97 -7.09
C LEU A 39 -6.64 0.53 -6.99
N ASP A 40 -7.67 1.32 -7.30
CA ASP A 40 -7.72 2.75 -7.02
C ASP A 40 -8.59 3.01 -5.79
N LEU A 41 -8.02 3.68 -4.77
CA LEU A 41 -8.77 4.05 -3.57
C LEU A 41 -9.94 5.03 -3.84
N ASN A 42 -10.02 5.64 -5.03
CA ASN A 42 -11.23 6.36 -5.45
C ASN A 42 -12.47 5.46 -5.49
N ASP A 43 -12.31 4.16 -5.74
CA ASP A 43 -13.41 3.19 -5.79
C ASP A 43 -13.85 2.71 -4.40
N PHE A 44 -13.16 3.20 -3.36
CA PHE A 44 -13.39 2.89 -1.96
C PHE A 44 -13.58 4.17 -1.13
N PRO A 45 -14.61 4.99 -1.45
CA PRO A 45 -14.85 6.22 -0.73
C PRO A 45 -15.19 5.93 0.73
N MET A 46 -14.41 6.49 1.65
CA MET A 46 -14.65 6.40 3.09
C MET A 46 -14.66 7.82 3.67
N PRO A 47 -15.66 8.20 4.48
CA PRO A 47 -15.62 9.45 5.23
C PRO A 47 -14.41 9.44 6.17
N LEU A 48 -14.05 10.60 6.73
CA LEU A 48 -13.11 10.60 7.84
C LEU A 48 -13.67 9.73 8.97
N TYR A 49 -12.83 8.86 9.53
CA TYR A 49 -13.23 8.02 10.64
C TYR A 49 -13.69 8.89 11.82
N ASP A 50 -14.88 8.57 12.31
CA ASP A 50 -15.55 9.22 13.42
C ASP A 50 -16.33 8.13 14.16
N GLY A 51 -16.11 8.03 15.48
CA GLY A 51 -16.67 6.95 16.30
C GLY A 51 -18.19 7.03 16.42
N ASP A 52 -18.71 8.25 16.56
CA ASP A 52 -20.16 8.48 16.66
C ASP A 52 -20.85 8.16 15.33
N SER A 53 -20.21 8.49 14.20
CA SER A 53 -20.68 8.11 12.86
C SER A 53 -20.67 6.59 12.65
N GLU A 54 -19.64 5.89 13.11
CA GLU A 54 -19.60 4.41 13.10
C GLU A 54 -20.75 3.83 13.94
N GLU A 55 -21.00 4.34 15.15
CA GLU A 55 -22.08 3.87 16.01
C GLU A 55 -23.47 4.12 15.39
N ALA A 56 -23.68 5.29 14.78
CA ALA A 56 -24.96 5.67 14.21
C ALA A 56 -25.25 5.03 12.85
N ASN A 57 -24.24 4.89 11.99
CA ASN A 57 -24.42 4.49 10.59
C ASN A 57 -23.75 3.17 10.22
N GLY A 58 -22.97 2.58 11.14
CA GLY A 58 -22.11 1.44 10.85
C GLY A 58 -20.91 1.82 9.99
N ARG A 59 -20.28 0.78 9.40
CA ARG A 59 -19.11 0.95 8.55
C ARG A 59 -19.51 1.32 7.12
N PRO A 60 -18.66 2.08 6.41
CA PRO A 60 -18.81 2.24 4.97
C PRO A 60 -18.70 0.89 4.26
N ALA A 61 -19.63 0.58 3.37
CA ALA A 61 -19.56 -0.66 2.56
C ALA A 61 -18.27 -0.78 1.72
N SER A 62 -17.62 0.35 1.41
CA SER A 62 -16.28 0.39 0.82
C SER A 62 -15.19 -0.14 1.75
N ALA A 63 -15.26 0.16 3.05
CA ALA A 63 -14.31 -0.36 4.04
C ALA A 63 -14.45 -1.89 4.18
N ASP A 64 -15.68 -2.40 4.17
CA ASP A 64 -15.93 -3.84 4.24
C ASP A 64 -15.37 -4.58 3.03
N ARG A 65 -15.69 -4.11 1.82
CA ARG A 65 -15.13 -4.69 0.58
C ARG A 65 -13.59 -4.67 0.58
N LEU A 66 -12.97 -3.56 1.00
CA LEU A 66 -11.51 -3.46 1.02
C LEU A 66 -10.89 -4.38 2.09
N GLN A 67 -11.55 -4.57 3.22
CA GLN A 67 -11.11 -5.49 4.26
C GLN A 67 -11.20 -6.95 3.79
N GLU A 68 -12.28 -7.34 3.12
CA GLU A 68 -12.43 -8.66 2.49
C GLU A 68 -11.36 -8.90 1.42
N MET A 69 -11.06 -7.88 0.61
CA MET A 69 -9.95 -7.95 -0.32
C MET A 69 -8.64 -8.16 0.42
N LEU A 70 -8.31 -7.38 1.45
CA LEU A 70 -7.07 -7.61 2.21
C LEU A 70 -6.99 -9.01 2.81
N ALA A 71 -8.09 -9.53 3.37
CA ALA A 71 -8.14 -10.86 3.97
C ALA A 71 -7.94 -11.99 2.94
N SER A 72 -8.33 -11.79 1.68
CA SER A 72 -8.15 -12.77 0.60
C SER A 72 -6.75 -12.75 -0.06
N HIS A 73 -5.91 -11.76 0.27
CA HIS A 73 -4.55 -11.61 -0.26
C HIS A 73 -3.50 -11.99 0.78
N GLN A 74 -2.34 -12.43 0.30
CA GLN A 74 -1.25 -12.90 1.14
C GLN A 74 -0.28 -11.78 1.53
N GLY A 75 -0.37 -10.61 0.87
CA GLY A 75 0.44 -9.43 1.17
C GLY A 75 -0.07 -8.16 0.46
N LEU A 76 0.57 -7.04 0.77
CA LEU A 76 0.22 -5.70 0.27
C LEU A 76 1.43 -5.00 -0.36
N LEU A 77 1.21 -4.32 -1.48
CA LEU A 77 2.12 -3.36 -2.08
C LEU A 77 1.51 -1.97 -1.93
N LEU A 78 2.26 -1.04 -1.34
CA LEU A 78 1.76 0.28 -0.97
C LEU A 78 2.70 1.38 -1.46
N ALA A 79 2.19 2.25 -2.34
CA ALA A 79 2.86 3.50 -2.68
C ALA A 79 2.22 4.66 -1.91
N THR A 80 3.00 5.50 -1.23
CA THR A 80 2.48 6.69 -0.53
C THR A 80 3.17 7.98 -0.98
N PRO A 81 2.43 9.08 -1.19
CA PRO A 81 3.05 10.39 -1.24
C PRO A 81 3.55 10.79 0.16
N GLU A 82 4.35 11.86 0.20
CA GLU A 82 4.72 12.55 1.44
C GLU A 82 3.99 13.90 1.50
N TYR A 83 3.19 14.11 2.54
CA TYR A 83 2.55 15.39 2.85
C TYR A 83 3.21 15.94 4.12
N ASN A 84 3.96 17.04 3.97
CA ASN A 84 4.61 17.75 5.07
C ASN A 84 5.46 16.85 5.99
N GLY A 85 6.15 15.86 5.42
CA GLY A 85 7.02 14.93 6.16
C GLY A 85 6.34 13.66 6.69
N PHE A 86 5.03 13.50 6.49
CA PHE A 86 4.26 12.32 6.87
C PHE A 86 3.56 11.68 5.67
N PHE A 87 2.97 10.51 5.88
CA PHE A 87 2.13 9.86 4.89
C PHE A 87 0.77 10.56 4.72
N SER A 88 0.04 10.20 3.66
CA SER A 88 -1.21 10.88 3.34
C SER A 88 -2.30 10.64 4.40
N PRO A 89 -3.20 11.62 4.63
CA PRO A 89 -4.37 11.41 5.50
C PRO A 89 -5.27 10.30 4.95
N LEU A 90 -5.30 10.11 3.63
CA LEU A 90 -6.00 9.00 3.00
C LEU A 90 -5.50 7.64 3.50
N LEU A 91 -4.18 7.45 3.60
CA LEU A 91 -3.61 6.20 4.12
C LEU A 91 -4.06 5.95 5.56
N LYS A 92 -3.95 6.98 6.42
CA LYS A 92 -4.35 6.91 7.82
C LYS A 92 -5.82 6.51 7.93
N ASN A 93 -6.69 7.26 7.27
CA ASN A 93 -8.12 7.08 7.31
C ASN A 93 -8.55 5.70 6.77
N THR A 94 -7.90 5.23 5.70
CA THR A 94 -8.17 3.89 5.14
C THR A 94 -7.93 2.82 6.19
N PHE A 95 -6.77 2.81 6.83
CA PHE A 95 -6.46 1.79 7.83
C PHE A 95 -7.20 1.99 9.16
N ASP A 96 -7.60 3.21 9.51
CA ASP A 96 -8.47 3.44 10.66
C ASP A 96 -9.80 2.69 10.49
N TRP A 97 -10.45 2.81 9.33
CA TRP A 97 -11.65 2.03 9.01
C TRP A 97 -11.39 0.53 8.93
N LEU A 98 -10.29 0.11 8.29
CA LEU A 98 -9.97 -1.32 8.13
C LEU A 98 -9.61 -2.02 9.45
N SER A 99 -9.16 -1.26 10.45
CA SER A 99 -8.86 -1.80 11.79
C SER A 99 -10.10 -2.15 12.59
N ARG A 100 -11.26 -1.57 12.24
CA ARG A 100 -12.52 -1.77 12.95
C ARG A 100 -13.01 -3.22 12.80
N PRO A 101 -13.86 -3.75 13.70
CA PRO A 101 -14.50 -5.04 13.50
C PRO A 101 -15.42 -5.03 12.27
N ALA A 102 -15.46 -6.12 11.51
CA ALA A 102 -16.43 -6.33 10.44
C ALA A 102 -17.84 -6.54 11.03
N ALA A 103 -18.87 -6.52 10.17
CA ALA A 103 -20.26 -6.73 10.57
C ALA A 103 -20.53 -8.10 11.23
N ASP A 104 -19.73 -9.12 10.88
CA ASP A 104 -19.77 -10.45 11.49
C ASP A 104 -19.00 -10.56 12.82
N GLY A 105 -18.44 -9.44 13.30
CA GLY A 105 -17.65 -9.35 14.52
C GLY A 105 -16.18 -9.73 14.36
N GLN A 106 -15.72 -10.10 13.16
CA GLN A 106 -14.31 -10.40 12.94
C GLN A 106 -13.47 -9.15 13.13
N SER A 107 -12.44 -9.25 13.97
CA SER A 107 -11.51 -8.16 14.24
C SER A 107 -10.79 -7.74 12.96
N GLY A 108 -10.90 -6.46 12.59
CA GLY A 108 -10.15 -5.93 11.44
C GLY A 108 -8.64 -6.00 11.64
N MET A 109 -8.18 -5.88 12.89
CA MET A 109 -6.78 -6.06 13.24
C MET A 109 -6.27 -7.48 12.93
N ASP A 110 -7.12 -8.50 12.99
CA ASP A 110 -6.72 -9.87 12.68
C ASP A 110 -6.51 -10.08 11.18
N ALA A 111 -7.26 -9.38 10.33
CA ALA A 111 -7.02 -9.36 8.89
C ALA A 111 -5.67 -8.71 8.53
N LEU A 112 -5.20 -7.76 9.35
CA LEU A 112 -3.94 -7.04 9.15
C LEU A 112 -2.72 -7.77 9.73
N ARG A 113 -2.92 -8.50 10.83
CA ARG A 113 -1.84 -9.12 11.60
C ARG A 113 -1.03 -10.10 10.75
N GLY A 114 0.28 -9.94 10.79
CA GLY A 114 1.24 -10.77 10.06
C GLY A 114 1.28 -10.50 8.55
N MET A 115 0.48 -9.58 8.01
CA MET A 115 0.44 -9.32 6.58
C MET A 115 1.76 -8.69 6.10
N PRO A 116 2.50 -9.32 5.16
CA PRO A 116 3.66 -8.72 4.53
C PRO A 116 3.30 -7.47 3.74
N VAL A 117 4.12 -6.41 3.86
CA VAL A 117 3.90 -5.15 3.14
C VAL A 117 5.17 -4.61 2.51
N GLY A 118 5.11 -4.26 1.23
CA GLY A 118 6.14 -3.47 0.55
C GLY A 118 5.73 -2.00 0.53
N ILE A 119 6.59 -1.11 1.03
CA ILE A 119 6.32 0.33 1.06
C ILE A 119 7.27 1.10 0.17
N VAL A 120 6.70 1.99 -0.65
CA VAL A 120 7.45 2.84 -1.58
C VAL A 120 6.84 4.25 -1.61
N SER A 121 7.62 5.24 -2.04
CA SER A 121 7.12 6.61 -2.22
C SER A 121 7.69 7.25 -3.46
N ALA A 122 6.93 8.17 -4.06
CA ALA A 122 7.40 9.07 -5.11
C ALA A 122 7.03 10.51 -4.79
N SER A 123 7.94 11.43 -5.08
CA SER A 123 7.71 12.88 -4.98
C SER A 123 8.45 13.64 -6.08
N PRO A 124 7.90 14.76 -6.59
CA PRO A 124 8.66 15.67 -7.46
C PRO A 124 9.90 16.26 -6.77
N GLY A 125 9.92 16.31 -5.43
CA GLY A 125 11.05 16.79 -4.65
C GLY A 125 12.26 15.85 -4.67
N ALA A 126 13.43 16.38 -4.30
CA ALA A 126 14.69 15.65 -4.31
C ALA A 126 14.74 14.45 -3.35
N MET A 127 13.91 14.43 -2.31
CA MET A 127 13.88 13.34 -1.32
C MET A 127 12.90 12.21 -1.64
N GLY A 128 12.12 12.31 -2.73
CA GLY A 128 11.22 11.24 -3.18
C GLY A 128 10.14 10.78 -2.19
N GLY A 129 9.90 11.52 -1.11
CA GLY A 129 8.99 11.16 -0.04
C GLY A 129 9.62 10.32 1.08
N MET A 130 10.95 10.21 1.14
CA MET A 130 11.65 9.33 2.08
C MET A 130 11.35 9.62 3.55
N ARG A 131 10.90 10.83 3.91
CA ARG A 131 10.62 11.16 5.31
C ARG A 131 9.32 10.52 5.78
N ALA A 132 8.37 10.27 4.88
CA ALA A 132 7.12 9.58 5.21
C ALA A 132 7.35 8.09 5.53
N LEU A 133 8.29 7.42 4.83
CA LEU A 133 8.43 5.96 4.89
C LEU A 133 8.72 5.41 6.29
N PRO A 134 9.60 5.98 7.13
CA PRO A 134 9.78 5.55 8.52
C PRO A 134 8.48 5.59 9.33
N PHE A 135 7.65 6.62 9.14
CA PHE A 135 6.37 6.73 9.83
C PHE A 135 5.32 5.75 9.29
N VAL A 136 5.31 5.49 7.99
CA VAL A 136 4.47 4.42 7.40
C VAL A 136 4.86 3.08 8.01
N ARG A 137 6.16 2.76 8.06
CA ARG A 137 6.64 1.51 8.65
C ARG A 137 6.18 1.36 10.10
N LEU A 138 6.42 2.37 10.92
CA LEU A 138 5.98 2.37 12.31
C LEU A 138 4.46 2.19 12.43
N TYR A 139 3.70 2.94 11.62
CA TYR A 139 2.25 2.87 11.63
C TYR A 139 1.72 1.48 11.27
N LEU A 140 2.19 0.89 10.16
CA LEU A 140 1.76 -0.44 9.73
C LEU A 140 2.21 -1.55 10.70
N ASN A 141 3.39 -1.41 11.31
CA ASN A 141 3.85 -2.34 12.35
C ASN A 141 2.93 -2.29 13.59
N ASN A 142 2.43 -1.10 13.98
CA ASN A 142 1.47 -0.97 15.08
C ASN A 142 0.11 -1.63 14.74
N LEU A 143 -0.23 -1.74 13.46
CA LEU A 143 -1.37 -2.53 12.97
C LEU A 143 -1.07 -4.04 12.90
N GLY A 144 0.12 -4.46 13.31
CA GLY A 144 0.55 -5.86 13.32
C GLY A 144 1.06 -6.39 11.98
N MET A 145 1.23 -5.53 10.96
CA MET A 145 1.73 -5.92 9.65
C MET A 145 3.26 -6.12 9.66
N LEU A 146 3.78 -6.89 8.70
CA LEU A 146 5.20 -7.18 8.53
C LEU A 146 5.78 -6.41 7.35
N VAL A 147 6.32 -5.22 7.62
CA VAL A 147 6.87 -4.37 6.54
C VAL A 147 8.23 -4.90 6.08
N ALA A 148 8.37 -5.18 4.79
CA ALA A 148 9.61 -5.63 4.16
C ALA A 148 10.79 -4.70 4.51
N PRO A 149 12.01 -5.21 4.76
CA PRO A 149 13.16 -4.37 5.10
C PRO A 149 13.49 -3.34 4.01
N GLN A 150 13.43 -3.75 2.74
CA GLN A 150 13.66 -2.86 1.61
C GLN A 150 12.48 -1.90 1.44
N GLN A 151 12.80 -0.65 1.16
CA GLN A 151 11.86 0.41 0.78
C GLN A 151 12.59 1.37 -0.17
N ILE A 152 11.86 2.10 -1.00
CA ILE A 152 12.44 3.08 -1.92
C ILE A 152 11.61 4.36 -1.98
N ALA A 153 12.32 5.49 -2.09
CA ALA A 153 11.76 6.81 -2.38
C ALA A 153 12.28 7.30 -3.73
N VAL A 154 11.40 7.37 -4.74
CA VAL A 154 11.70 7.85 -6.09
C VAL A 154 11.68 9.38 -6.09
N SER A 155 12.87 9.97 -6.24
CA SER A 155 13.06 11.42 -6.29
C SER A 155 12.74 11.97 -7.67
N ARG A 156 12.45 13.28 -7.77
CA ARG A 156 12.21 13.98 -9.05
C ARG A 156 11.18 13.27 -9.93
N ALA A 157 10.14 12.72 -9.31
CA ALA A 157 9.21 11.77 -9.94
C ALA A 157 8.41 12.33 -11.14
N ALA A 158 8.44 13.64 -11.38
CA ALA A 158 7.87 14.24 -12.57
C ALA A 158 8.57 13.80 -13.87
N SER A 159 9.88 13.52 -13.81
CA SER A 159 10.71 13.08 -14.94
C SER A 159 11.33 11.70 -14.74
N ALA A 160 11.02 11.01 -13.64
CA ALA A 160 11.68 9.74 -13.29
C ALA A 160 11.17 8.52 -14.07
N PHE A 161 10.11 8.67 -14.86
CA PHE A 161 9.43 7.55 -15.51
C PHE A 161 9.36 7.78 -17.02
N HIS A 162 9.72 6.74 -17.78
CA HIS A 162 9.50 6.66 -19.22
C HIS A 162 8.01 6.51 -19.56
N GLU A 163 7.68 6.57 -20.86
CA GLU A 163 6.30 6.44 -21.36
C GLU A 163 5.70 5.06 -21.08
N ASP A 164 6.52 4.01 -21.06
CA ASP A 164 6.11 2.64 -20.73
C ASP A 164 5.96 2.38 -19.22
N GLY A 165 6.22 3.40 -18.39
CA GLY A 165 6.13 3.32 -16.93
C GLY A 165 7.36 2.76 -16.23
N SER A 166 8.43 2.40 -16.96
CA SER A 166 9.72 2.06 -16.35
C SER A 166 10.42 3.30 -15.77
N LEU A 167 11.28 3.10 -14.77
CA LEU A 167 12.06 4.18 -14.17
C LEU A 167 13.32 4.46 -14.98
N ASP A 168 13.67 5.75 -15.12
CA ASP A 168 14.87 6.23 -15.83
C ASP A 168 16.17 5.85 -15.11
N ASP A 169 16.12 5.74 -13.78
CA ASP A 169 17.23 5.30 -12.94
C ASP A 169 17.15 3.79 -12.71
N GLU A 170 18.05 3.03 -13.35
CA GLU A 170 18.13 1.57 -13.24
C GLU A 170 18.35 1.09 -11.79
N GLY A 171 19.07 1.84 -10.97
CA GLY A 171 19.32 1.51 -9.58
C GLY A 171 18.04 1.61 -8.74
N GLN A 172 17.24 2.65 -8.99
CA GLN A 172 15.92 2.81 -8.38
C GLN A 172 14.96 1.70 -8.84
N ASP A 173 14.98 1.35 -10.13
CA ASP A 173 14.14 0.26 -10.65
C ASP A 173 14.52 -1.10 -10.08
N HIS A 174 15.81 -1.39 -9.94
CA HIS A 174 16.30 -2.61 -9.32
C HIS A 174 15.90 -2.70 -7.84
N ALA A 175 16.02 -1.59 -7.11
CA ALA A 175 15.58 -1.51 -5.71
C ALA A 175 14.06 -1.68 -5.58
N LEU A 176 13.28 -1.18 -6.53
CA LEU A 176 11.83 -1.38 -6.59
C LEU A 176 11.48 -2.87 -6.81
N ALA A 177 12.19 -3.55 -7.71
CA ALA A 177 12.04 -5.00 -7.92
C ALA A 177 12.42 -5.80 -6.65
N ALA A 178 13.44 -5.35 -5.92
CA ALA A 178 13.83 -5.98 -4.64
C ALA A 178 12.73 -5.86 -3.57
N VAL A 179 11.96 -4.75 -3.54
CA VAL A 179 10.77 -4.64 -2.66
C VAL A 179 9.75 -5.71 -3.03
N ALA A 180 9.43 -5.88 -4.32
CA ALA A 180 8.46 -6.90 -4.76
C ALA A 180 8.88 -8.31 -4.33
N ARG A 181 10.14 -8.70 -4.59
CA ARG A 181 10.69 -10.01 -4.18
C ARG A 181 10.56 -10.25 -2.68
N GLN A 182 10.98 -9.29 -1.85
CA GLN A 182 10.92 -9.46 -0.40
C GLN A 182 9.49 -9.65 0.13
N VAL A 183 8.51 -8.97 -0.47
CA VAL A 183 7.10 -9.16 -0.10
C VAL A 183 6.62 -10.56 -0.48
N ILE A 184 7.00 -11.06 -1.65
CA ILE A 184 6.67 -12.41 -2.12
C ILE A 184 7.31 -13.47 -1.22
N ASP A 185 8.58 -13.30 -0.85
CA ASP A 185 9.29 -14.21 0.05
C ASP A 185 8.60 -14.28 1.42
N LEU A 186 8.31 -13.11 2.01
CA LEU A 186 7.60 -13.04 3.29
C LEU A 186 6.18 -13.63 3.22
N ALA A 187 5.46 -13.40 2.13
CA ALA A 187 4.13 -13.97 1.91
C ALA A 187 4.17 -15.49 1.75
N SER A 188 5.23 -16.01 1.11
CA SER A 188 5.44 -17.45 0.95
C SER A 188 5.72 -18.13 2.28
N LEU A 189 6.52 -17.53 3.16
CA LEU A 189 6.80 -18.04 4.51
C LEU A 189 5.56 -18.04 5.43
N ARG A 190 4.61 -17.14 5.19
CA ARG A 190 3.34 -17.10 5.93
C ARG A 190 2.34 -18.16 5.44
N ALA A 191 2.42 -18.53 4.17
CA ALA A 191 1.50 -19.48 3.54
C ALA A 191 1.91 -20.96 3.72
N SER A 192 3.16 -21.21 4.16
CA SER A 192 3.70 -22.53 4.53
C SER A 192 3.36 -22.91 5.96
#